data_AF-A0A0S6X530-F1
#
_entry.id   AF-A0A0S6X530-F1
#
_cell.length_a   1.000
_cell.length_b   1.000
_cell.length_c   1.000
_cell.angle_alpha   90.00
_cell.angle_beta   90.00
_cell.angle_gamma   90.00
#
_symmetry.space_group_name_H-M   'P 1'
#
loop_
_entity.id
_entity.type
_entity.pdbx_description
1 polymer ?
#
loop_
_entity_poly.entity_id
_entity_poly.type
_entity_poly.pdbx_seq_one_letter_code
_entity_poly.pdbx_strand_id
1 'polypeptide(L)'
;MQQIGTITDRVHQAALSPTSPAPRPASPDALQQLDLAKVPERLTDRMLARLEEIAAAPLPRPVPCSEAEFMEAMAVLAVALPSQHRGEVSKDVLAEAYRQALGNYPVAAIRAMRDEALRRCQWFPTIRECLDMLSQIAPSNPLESKRGVVLRRISDERQARFEEAMARLAAGEVSQDDIDAMPDRWKRIGETRSHLWRCDCGSYVLRPRRAAPPDNREATA
;
A
#
# COMPACT_ATOMS: atom_id res chain seq x y z
N MET A 1 16.89 64.81 39.64
CA MET A 1 16.74 65.50 38.34
C MET A 1 17.42 64.66 37.28
N GLN A 2 16.83 64.53 36.08
CA GLN A 2 17.46 64.08 34.83
C GLN A 2 18.08 62.65 34.79
N GLN A 3 18.14 61.93 33.68
CA GLN A 3 17.26 61.71 32.52
C GLN A 3 17.97 60.64 31.65
N ILE A 4 17.21 59.61 31.26
CA ILE A 4 17.11 58.99 29.92
C ILE A 4 18.40 58.77 29.10
N GLY A 5 18.61 57.53 28.63
CA GLY A 5 19.65 57.18 27.65
C GLY A 5 19.53 55.76 27.06
N THR A 6 18.56 55.55 26.17
CA THR A 6 18.28 54.25 25.51
C THR A 6 19.06 54.09 24.19
N ILE A 7 20.03 53.17 24.11
CA ILE A 7 20.66 52.64 22.87
C ILE A 7 21.15 51.20 23.23
N THR A 8 20.64 50.06 22.76
CA THR A 8 20.26 49.54 21.42
C THR A 8 21.48 49.07 20.59
N ASP A 9 21.30 48.01 19.76
CA ASP A 9 22.27 47.49 18.76
C ASP A 9 23.56 46.81 19.30
N ARG A 10 24.30 45.93 18.59
CA ARG A 10 24.08 45.00 17.43
C ARG A 10 25.38 44.16 17.26
N VAL A 11 25.50 42.97 16.66
CA VAL A 11 24.64 41.83 16.26
C VAL A 11 25.45 40.58 16.65
N HIS A 12 24.88 39.49 17.19
CA HIS A 12 25.48 38.13 17.11
C HIS A 12 24.40 37.02 17.19
N GLN A 13 23.46 37.04 16.25
CA GLN A 13 22.54 35.93 16.03
C GLN A 13 22.81 35.35 14.63
N ALA A 14 23.73 34.38 14.58
CA ALA A 14 24.04 33.65 13.36
C ALA A 14 22.77 32.95 12.84
N ALA A 15 22.56 33.00 11.52
CA ALA A 15 21.35 32.47 10.91
C ALA A 15 21.27 30.95 11.08
N LEU A 16 20.36 30.49 11.95
CA LEU A 16 19.84 29.15 11.88
C LEU A 16 19.04 29.02 10.58
N SER A 17 19.62 28.34 9.60
CA SER A 17 18.92 27.97 8.37
C SER A 17 17.61 27.25 8.71
N PRO A 18 16.50 27.51 7.99
CA PRO A 18 15.23 26.87 8.27
C PRO A 18 15.36 25.35 8.07
N THR A 19 15.26 24.61 9.18
CA THR A 19 15.08 23.15 9.17
C THR A 19 13.97 22.81 8.18
N SER A 20 14.29 22.02 7.15
CA SER A 20 13.28 21.48 6.23
C SER A 20 12.15 20.87 7.04
N PRO A 21 10.88 21.30 6.85
CA PRO A 21 9.78 20.73 7.61
C PRO A 21 9.73 19.24 7.35
N ALA A 22 9.67 18.45 8.43
CA ALA A 22 9.53 17.00 8.34
C ALA A 22 8.36 16.65 7.41
N PRO A 23 8.47 15.56 6.61
CA PRO A 23 7.40 15.16 5.69
C PRO A 23 6.09 15.04 6.46
N ARG A 24 5.12 15.89 6.09
CA ARG A 24 3.79 15.88 6.71
C ARG A 24 3.13 14.56 6.33
N PRO A 25 2.77 13.69 7.30
CA PRO A 25 2.20 12.38 7.01
C PRO A 25 1.04 12.50 6.03
N ALA A 26 1.02 11.62 5.03
CA ALA A 26 -0.02 11.64 4.00
C ALA A 26 -1.42 11.64 4.63
N SER A 27 -2.28 12.53 4.13
CA SER A 27 -3.70 12.56 4.51
C SER A 27 -4.34 11.19 4.27
N PRO A 28 -5.28 10.73 5.12
CA PRO A 28 -6.04 9.50 4.87
C PRO A 28 -6.71 9.47 3.48
N ASP A 29 -7.05 10.64 2.93
CA ASP A 29 -7.67 10.76 1.59
C ASP A 29 -6.65 10.71 0.44
N ALA A 30 -5.34 10.77 0.71
CA ALA A 30 -4.31 10.84 -0.32
C ALA A 30 -4.30 9.61 -1.24
N LEU A 31 -4.63 8.43 -0.69
CA LEU A 31 -4.81 7.22 -1.49
C LEU A 31 -6.07 7.29 -2.37
N GLN A 32 -7.16 7.88 -1.88
CA GLN A 32 -8.38 8.08 -2.68
C GLN A 32 -8.10 9.00 -3.87
N GLN A 33 -7.35 10.09 -3.65
CA GLN A 33 -7.00 11.09 -4.66
C GLN A 33 -5.91 10.65 -5.66
N LEU A 34 -5.11 9.62 -5.34
CA LEU A 34 -4.02 9.15 -6.20
C LEU A 34 -4.54 8.58 -7.54
N ASP A 35 -4.18 9.20 -8.66
CA ASP A 35 -4.48 8.68 -9.99
C ASP A 35 -3.41 7.67 -10.45
N LEU A 36 -3.73 6.37 -10.36
CA LEU A 36 -2.81 5.29 -10.72
C LEU A 36 -2.47 5.25 -12.22
N ALA A 37 -3.33 5.79 -13.10
CA ALA A 37 -3.07 5.83 -14.54
C ALA A 37 -2.02 6.90 -14.91
N LYS A 38 -1.79 7.88 -14.02
CA LYS A 38 -0.76 8.92 -14.17
C LYS A 38 0.56 8.57 -13.47
N VAL A 39 0.65 7.43 -12.80
CA VAL A 39 1.92 6.95 -12.23
C VAL A 39 2.79 6.40 -13.37
N PRO A 40 3.98 6.97 -13.63
CA PRO A 40 4.87 6.50 -14.69
C PRO A 40 5.39 5.10 -14.38
N GLU A 41 5.86 4.42 -15.43
CA GLU A 41 6.41 3.06 -15.31
C GLU A 41 7.65 3.00 -14.42
N ARG A 42 8.52 4.01 -14.48
CA ARG A 42 9.68 4.15 -13.60
C ARG A 42 9.47 5.26 -12.57
N LEU A 43 9.75 4.96 -11.31
CA LEU A 43 9.56 5.87 -10.19
C LEU A 43 10.88 6.53 -9.81
N THR A 44 10.88 7.86 -9.67
CA THR A 44 11.98 8.59 -9.01
C THR A 44 11.94 8.36 -7.50
N ASP A 45 13.05 8.59 -6.79
CA ASP A 45 13.13 8.36 -5.34
C ASP A 45 12.09 9.17 -4.56
N ARG A 46 11.85 10.42 -4.97
CA ARG A 46 10.82 11.28 -4.41
C ARG A 46 9.40 10.71 -4.61
N MET A 47 9.15 10.04 -5.73
CA MET A 47 7.86 9.42 -6.03
C MET A 47 7.68 8.11 -5.27
N LEU A 48 8.74 7.30 -5.20
CA LEU A 48 8.78 6.05 -4.43
C LEU A 48 8.53 6.31 -2.95
N ALA A 49 9.25 7.27 -2.34
CA ALA A 49 9.02 7.71 -0.97
C ALA A 49 7.59 8.24 -0.74
N ARG A 50 7.03 9.00 -1.70
CA ARG A 50 5.66 9.52 -1.59
C ARG A 50 4.59 8.43 -1.72
N LEU A 51 4.80 7.43 -2.58
CA LEU A 51 3.89 6.29 -2.69
C LEU A 51 3.94 5.40 -1.44
N GLU A 52 5.12 5.20 -0.86
CA GLU A 52 5.29 4.51 0.42
C GLU A 52 4.54 5.22 1.56
N GLU A 53 4.67 6.54 1.64
CA GLU A 53 3.94 7.38 2.59
C GLU A 53 2.41 7.28 2.43
N ILE A 54 1.92 7.32 1.18
CA ILE A 54 0.48 7.16 0.86
C ILE A 54 -0.02 5.75 1.20
N ALA A 55 0.79 4.71 0.96
CA ALA A 55 0.43 3.33 1.25
C ALA A 55 0.46 2.98 2.75
N ALA A 56 1.30 3.68 3.53
CA ALA A 56 1.41 3.54 4.98
C ALA A 56 0.31 4.30 5.76
N ALA A 57 -0.40 5.24 5.12
CA ALA A 57 -1.47 5.99 5.75
C ALA A 57 -2.63 5.07 6.22
N PRO A 58 -3.25 5.33 7.39
CA PRO A 58 -4.40 4.57 7.84
C PRO A 58 -5.59 4.81 6.90
N LEU A 59 -6.25 3.73 6.48
CA LEU A 59 -7.42 3.84 5.62
C LEU A 59 -8.63 4.38 6.40
N PRO A 60 -9.46 5.24 5.78
CA PRO A 60 -10.73 5.62 6.37
C PRO A 60 -11.60 4.37 6.53
N ARG A 61 -12.33 4.29 7.65
CA ARG A 61 -13.32 3.23 7.86
C ARG A 61 -14.45 3.41 6.82
N PRO A 62 -14.94 2.34 6.18
CA PRO A 62 -16.06 2.46 5.26
C PRO A 62 -17.29 2.97 6.03
N VAL A 63 -18.06 3.85 5.38
CA VAL A 63 -19.29 4.39 5.97
C VAL A 63 -20.31 3.26 6.11
N PRO A 64 -20.94 3.06 7.29
CA PRO A 64 -22.02 2.10 7.46
C PRO A 64 -23.19 2.36 6.49
N CYS A 65 -23.94 1.32 6.16
CA CYS A 65 -25.18 1.44 5.40
C CYS A 65 -26.16 2.39 6.11
N SER A 66 -26.81 3.30 5.38
CA SER A 66 -27.88 4.09 5.98
C SER A 66 -29.08 3.22 6.31
N GLU A 67 -29.91 3.65 7.28
CA GLU A 67 -31.11 2.91 7.68
C GLU A 67 -32.08 2.71 6.50
N ALA A 68 -32.25 3.74 5.64
CA ALA A 68 -33.10 3.66 4.46
C ALA A 68 -32.60 2.60 3.45
N GLU A 69 -31.31 2.59 3.12
CA GLU A 69 -30.70 1.61 2.21
C GLU A 69 -30.73 0.19 2.79
N PHE A 70 -30.59 0.07 4.12
CA PHE A 70 -30.67 -1.22 4.81
C PHE A 70 -32.09 -1.79 4.75
N MET A 71 -33.09 -0.96 5.06
CA MET A 71 -34.51 -1.35 5.02
C MET A 71 -34.96 -1.64 3.59
N GLU A 72 -34.45 -0.92 2.58
CA GLU A 72 -34.65 -1.26 1.15
C GLU A 72 -34.14 -2.68 0.84
N ALA A 73 -32.91 -3.01 1.25
CA ALA A 73 -32.34 -4.34 1.00
C ALA A 73 -33.13 -5.46 1.72
N MET A 74 -33.57 -5.22 2.96
CA MET A 74 -34.40 -6.18 3.71
C MET A 74 -35.80 -6.34 3.11
N ALA A 75 -36.41 -5.25 2.62
CA ALA A 75 -37.71 -5.30 1.96
C ALA A 75 -37.67 -6.13 0.66
N VAL A 76 -36.60 -6.03 -0.14
CA VAL A 76 -36.41 -6.86 -1.33
C VAL A 76 -36.35 -8.35 -0.97
N LEU A 77 -35.62 -8.74 0.09
CA LEU A 77 -35.60 -10.13 0.58
C LEU A 77 -36.99 -10.58 1.06
N ALA A 78 -37.73 -9.71 1.76
CA ALA A 78 -39.06 -10.03 2.31
C ALA A 78 -40.14 -10.18 1.23
N VAL A 79 -39.97 -9.55 0.07
CA VAL A 79 -40.85 -9.73 -1.10
C VAL A 79 -40.48 -10.96 -1.90
N ALA A 80 -39.19 -11.25 -2.05
CA ALA A 80 -38.70 -12.32 -2.92
C ALA A 80 -38.67 -13.71 -2.25
N LEU A 81 -38.55 -13.79 -0.92
CA LEU A 81 -38.32 -15.04 -0.19
C LEU A 81 -39.40 -15.28 0.88
N PRO A 82 -39.94 -16.52 0.99
CA PRO A 82 -40.93 -16.85 2.02
C PRO A 82 -40.32 -16.84 3.43
N SER A 83 -41.10 -16.42 4.43
CA SER A 83 -40.68 -16.47 5.84
C SER A 83 -40.82 -17.89 6.42
N GLN A 84 -39.80 -18.35 7.16
CA GLN A 84 -39.86 -19.59 7.95
C GLN A 84 -40.49 -19.42 9.34
N HIS A 85 -40.78 -18.20 9.80
CA HIS A 85 -41.17 -17.95 11.18
C HIS A 85 -42.53 -18.59 11.52
N ARG A 86 -42.50 -19.64 12.36
CA ARG A 86 -43.68 -20.37 12.84
C ARG A 86 -44.29 -19.80 14.14
N GLY A 87 -44.03 -18.55 14.48
CA GLY A 87 -44.48 -17.94 15.74
C GLY A 87 -44.69 -16.43 15.64
N GLU A 88 -45.44 -15.88 16.60
CA GLU A 88 -45.79 -14.46 16.71
C GLU A 88 -44.61 -13.59 17.20
N VAL A 89 -43.55 -13.50 16.41
CA VAL A 89 -42.54 -12.45 16.58
C VAL A 89 -42.99 -11.24 15.77
N SER A 90 -43.08 -10.06 16.41
CA SER A 90 -43.38 -8.82 15.69
C SER A 90 -42.33 -8.54 14.63
N LYS A 91 -42.77 -8.12 13.43
CA LYS A 91 -41.89 -7.78 12.32
C LYS A 91 -40.90 -6.67 12.69
N ASP A 92 -41.29 -5.75 13.57
CA ASP A 92 -40.46 -4.61 13.99
C ASP A 92 -39.29 -5.08 14.87
N VAL A 93 -39.55 -6.03 15.78
CA VAL A 93 -38.52 -6.65 16.63
C VAL A 93 -37.52 -7.44 15.78
N LEU A 94 -38.03 -8.14 14.76
CA LEU A 94 -37.17 -8.87 13.81
C LEU A 94 -36.31 -7.90 13.00
N ALA A 95 -36.90 -6.84 12.43
CA ALA A 95 -36.18 -5.82 11.66
C ALA A 95 -35.08 -5.13 12.49
N GLU A 96 -35.37 -4.77 13.73
CA GLU A 96 -34.38 -4.17 14.65
C GLU A 96 -33.23 -5.15 14.96
N ALA A 97 -33.51 -6.44 15.15
CA ALA A 97 -32.46 -7.45 15.35
C ALA A 97 -31.54 -7.59 14.12
N TYR A 98 -32.09 -7.56 12.91
CA TYR A 98 -31.29 -7.51 11.68
C TYR A 98 -30.45 -6.22 11.60
N ARG A 99 -31.04 -5.06 11.94
CA ARG A 99 -30.36 -3.76 11.92
C ARG A 99 -29.18 -3.72 12.92
N GLN A 100 -29.36 -4.24 14.13
CA GLN A 100 -28.30 -4.30 15.14
C GLN A 100 -27.14 -5.22 14.71
N ALA A 101 -27.44 -6.37 14.11
CA ALA A 101 -26.42 -7.33 13.67
C ALA A 101 -25.67 -6.90 12.41
N LEU A 102 -26.36 -6.24 11.46
CA LEU A 102 -25.87 -6.01 10.09
C LEU A 102 -25.67 -4.52 9.74
N GLY A 103 -26.24 -3.58 10.47
CA GLY A 103 -26.22 -2.15 10.12
C GLY A 103 -24.84 -1.50 10.10
N ASN A 104 -23.83 -2.11 10.74
CA ASN A 104 -22.44 -1.63 10.72
C ASN A 104 -21.69 -1.95 9.40
N TYR A 105 -22.26 -2.79 8.53
CA TYR A 105 -21.65 -3.12 7.25
C TYR A 105 -21.95 -2.02 6.20
N PRO A 106 -21.04 -1.75 5.25
CA PRO A 106 -21.27 -0.76 4.21
C PRO A 106 -22.36 -1.22 3.22
N VAL A 107 -23.06 -0.26 2.60
CA VAL A 107 -24.16 -0.54 1.65
C VAL A 107 -23.79 -1.51 0.54
N ALA A 108 -22.55 -1.48 0.03
CA ALA A 108 -22.06 -2.41 -0.98
C ALA A 108 -22.04 -3.87 -0.49
N ALA A 109 -21.66 -4.11 0.77
CA ALA A 109 -21.66 -5.44 1.36
C ALA A 109 -23.08 -5.93 1.65
N ILE A 110 -23.97 -5.04 2.11
CA ILE A 110 -25.40 -5.35 2.30
C ILE A 110 -26.09 -5.72 0.98
N ARG A 111 -25.83 -4.97 -0.11
CA ARG A 111 -26.36 -5.29 -1.45
C ARG A 111 -25.81 -6.62 -1.99
N ALA A 112 -24.50 -6.85 -1.85
CA ALA A 112 -23.91 -8.13 -2.23
C ALA A 112 -24.47 -9.32 -1.43
N MET A 113 -24.71 -9.16 -0.13
CA MET A 113 -25.33 -10.19 0.72
C MET A 113 -26.78 -10.45 0.31
N ARG A 114 -27.56 -9.40 0.02
CA ARG A 114 -28.91 -9.55 -0.56
C ARG A 114 -28.87 -10.37 -1.85
N ASP A 115 -27.96 -10.04 -2.76
CA ASP A 115 -27.84 -10.70 -4.07
C ASP A 115 -27.29 -12.15 -3.96
N GLU A 116 -26.55 -12.46 -2.89
CA GLU A 116 -26.14 -13.82 -2.50
C GLU A 116 -27.31 -14.63 -1.95
N ALA A 117 -28.09 -14.04 -1.04
CA ALA A 117 -29.26 -14.66 -0.42
C ALA A 117 -30.34 -14.99 -1.48
N LEU A 118 -30.66 -14.06 -2.38
CA LEU A 118 -31.61 -14.26 -3.48
C LEU A 118 -31.21 -15.42 -4.41
N ARG A 119 -29.92 -15.77 -4.48
CA ARG A 119 -29.41 -16.83 -5.36
C ARG A 119 -29.34 -18.20 -4.69
N ARG A 120 -29.21 -18.26 -3.37
CA ARG A 120 -28.90 -19.49 -2.61
C ARG A 120 -29.98 -19.90 -1.61
N CYS A 121 -30.74 -18.95 -1.08
CA CYS A 121 -31.73 -19.22 -0.04
C CYS A 121 -33.10 -19.48 -0.68
N GLN A 122 -33.74 -20.58 -0.28
CA GLN A 122 -35.14 -20.88 -0.64
C GLN A 122 -36.16 -20.15 0.25
N TRP A 123 -35.68 -19.49 1.30
CA TRP A 123 -36.45 -18.84 2.36
C TRP A 123 -35.71 -17.59 2.84
N PHE A 124 -36.39 -16.70 3.56
CA PHE A 124 -35.75 -15.52 4.13
C PHE A 124 -34.57 -15.92 5.03
N PRO A 125 -33.33 -15.44 4.76
CA PRO A 125 -32.12 -15.89 5.45
C PRO A 125 -32.13 -15.43 6.91
N THR A 126 -31.59 -16.26 7.80
CA THR A 126 -31.34 -15.90 9.20
C THR A 126 -30.20 -14.88 9.34
N ILE A 127 -30.15 -14.14 10.46
CA ILE A 127 -29.01 -13.26 10.80
C ILE A 127 -27.67 -14.01 10.68
N ARG A 128 -27.63 -15.29 11.08
CA ARG A 128 -26.42 -16.12 11.00
C ARG A 128 -26.00 -16.37 9.56
N GLU A 129 -26.93 -16.75 8.69
CA GLU A 129 -26.66 -16.96 7.26
C GLU A 129 -26.24 -15.65 6.58
N CYS A 130 -26.85 -14.51 6.91
CA CYS A 130 -26.42 -13.20 6.42
C CYS A 130 -24.98 -12.86 6.83
N LEU A 131 -24.60 -13.13 8.09
CA LEU A 131 -23.22 -12.94 8.57
C LEU A 131 -22.24 -13.90 7.88
N ASP A 132 -22.62 -15.17 7.69
CA ASP A 132 -21.79 -16.15 6.99
C ASP A 132 -21.61 -15.77 5.51
N MET A 133 -22.62 -15.21 4.83
CA MET A 133 -22.47 -14.60 3.50
C MET A 133 -21.56 -13.37 3.52
N LEU A 134 -21.75 -12.44 4.45
CA LEU A 134 -20.92 -11.24 4.59
C LEU A 134 -19.45 -11.55 4.89
N SER A 135 -19.16 -12.69 5.53
CA SER A 135 -17.78 -13.15 5.75
C SER A 135 -17.12 -13.72 4.49
N GLN A 136 -17.90 -14.28 3.56
CA GLN A 136 -17.44 -14.80 2.26
C GLN A 136 -17.31 -13.66 1.23
N ILE A 137 -18.18 -12.66 1.31
CA ILE A 137 -18.07 -11.42 0.55
C ILE A 137 -16.91 -10.63 1.14
N ALA A 138 -15.71 -10.89 0.62
CA ALA A 138 -14.51 -10.16 0.98
C ALA A 138 -14.83 -8.65 1.00
N PRO A 139 -14.42 -7.90 2.05
CA PRO A 139 -14.63 -6.46 2.09
C PRO A 139 -13.79 -5.82 0.99
N SER A 140 -14.37 -5.71 -0.20
CA SER A 140 -13.79 -5.01 -1.34
C SER A 140 -13.89 -3.51 -1.08
N ASN A 141 -13.17 -3.07 -0.04
CA ASN A 141 -12.88 -1.68 0.18
C ASN A 141 -12.01 -1.24 -1.01
N PRO A 142 -12.49 -0.38 -1.91
CA PRO A 142 -11.74 -0.04 -3.12
C PRO A 142 -10.38 0.57 -2.79
N LEU A 143 -10.25 1.20 -1.61
CA LEU A 143 -8.99 1.75 -1.11
C LEU A 143 -8.01 0.64 -0.68
N GLU A 144 -8.47 -0.51 -0.17
CA GLU A 144 -7.57 -1.64 0.12
C GLU A 144 -7.01 -2.26 -1.16
N SER A 145 -7.86 -2.49 -2.16
CA SER A 145 -7.43 -2.94 -3.49
C SER A 145 -6.44 -1.95 -4.11
N LYS A 146 -6.74 -0.64 -4.03
CA LYS A 146 -5.87 0.43 -4.52
C LYS A 146 -4.53 0.49 -3.79
N ARG A 147 -4.51 0.34 -2.46
CA ARG A 147 -3.29 0.22 -1.64
C ARG A 147 -2.45 -0.98 -2.09
N GLY A 148 -3.08 -2.12 -2.36
CA GLY A 148 -2.41 -3.31 -2.90
C GLY A 148 -1.69 -3.04 -4.23
N VAL A 149 -2.32 -2.30 -5.15
CA VAL A 149 -1.68 -1.90 -6.43
C VAL A 149 -0.51 -0.94 -6.20
N VAL A 150 -0.62 0.02 -5.26
CA VAL A 150 0.49 0.93 -4.91
C VAL A 150 1.67 0.16 -4.33
N LEU A 151 1.43 -0.72 -3.35
CA LEU A 151 2.47 -1.56 -2.73
C LEU A 151 3.16 -2.45 -3.75
N ARG A 152 2.41 -3.01 -4.71
CA ARG A 152 2.96 -3.77 -5.83
C ARG A 152 3.88 -2.90 -6.70
N ARG A 153 3.44 -1.71 -7.13
CA ARG A 153 4.26 -0.78 -7.93
C ARG A 153 5.57 -0.39 -7.23
N ILE A 154 5.54 -0.16 -5.92
CA ILE A 154 6.75 0.10 -5.12
C ILE A 154 7.68 -1.12 -5.13
N SER A 155 7.14 -2.32 -4.95
CA SER A 155 7.91 -3.57 -4.99
C SER A 155 8.53 -3.83 -6.37
N ASP A 156 7.76 -3.61 -7.44
CA ASP A 156 8.19 -3.82 -8.83
C ASP A 156 9.37 -2.88 -9.19
N GLU A 157 9.32 -1.58 -8.84
CA GLU A 157 10.44 -0.66 -9.05
C GLU A 157 11.67 -1.06 -8.21
N ARG A 158 11.49 -1.40 -6.93
CA ARG A 158 12.60 -1.84 -6.06
C ARG A 158 13.28 -3.10 -6.61
N GLN A 159 12.50 -4.00 -7.20
CA GLN A 159 13.01 -5.21 -7.85
C GLN A 159 13.73 -4.88 -9.16
N ALA A 160 13.16 -4.04 -10.02
CA ALA A 160 13.79 -3.61 -11.27
C ALA A 160 15.16 -2.95 -11.04
N ARG A 161 15.25 -2.01 -10.09
CA ARG A 161 16.52 -1.36 -9.73
C ARG A 161 17.55 -2.33 -9.18
N PHE A 162 17.11 -3.33 -8.41
CA PHE A 162 17.99 -4.39 -7.92
C PHE A 162 18.53 -5.25 -9.08
N GLU A 163 17.66 -5.63 -10.02
CA GLU A 163 18.05 -6.41 -11.21
C GLU A 163 19.00 -5.62 -12.11
N GLU A 164 18.76 -4.33 -12.34
CA GLU A 164 19.66 -3.41 -13.06
C GLU A 164 21.02 -3.30 -12.37
N ALA A 165 21.05 -3.10 -11.04
CA ALA A 165 22.30 -3.05 -10.28
C ALA A 165 23.07 -4.38 -10.34
N MET A 166 22.38 -5.53 -10.24
CA MET A 166 22.99 -6.84 -10.39
C MET A 166 23.49 -7.11 -11.82
N ALA A 167 22.77 -6.63 -12.85
CA ALA A 167 23.20 -6.74 -14.24
C ALA A 167 24.46 -5.92 -14.53
N ARG A 168 24.51 -4.66 -14.06
CA ARG A 168 25.71 -3.82 -14.15
C ARG A 168 26.90 -4.43 -13.40
N LEU A 169 26.68 -4.95 -12.18
CA LEU A 169 27.71 -5.67 -11.41
C LEU A 169 28.19 -6.92 -12.14
N ALA A 170 27.28 -7.69 -12.73
CA ALA A 170 27.63 -8.86 -13.51
C ALA A 170 28.47 -8.48 -14.73
N ALA A 171 28.14 -7.38 -15.42
CA ALA A 171 28.88 -6.81 -16.57
C ALA A 171 30.26 -6.25 -16.18
N GLY A 172 30.39 -5.72 -14.97
CA GLY A 172 31.56 -4.98 -14.49
C GLY A 172 31.51 -3.48 -14.78
N GLU A 173 30.32 -2.95 -15.05
CA GLU A 173 30.07 -1.56 -15.48
C GLU A 173 29.64 -0.67 -14.30
N VAL A 174 30.34 -0.80 -13.17
CA VAL A 174 30.01 -0.16 -11.88
C VAL A 174 31.27 0.43 -11.27
N SER A 175 31.22 1.70 -10.86
CA SER A 175 32.32 2.37 -10.17
C SER A 175 32.43 1.91 -8.71
N GLN A 176 33.55 2.20 -8.05
CA GLN A 176 33.68 1.92 -6.62
C GLN A 176 32.67 2.76 -5.80
N ASP A 177 32.47 4.04 -6.16
CA ASP A 177 31.49 4.91 -5.52
C ASP A 177 30.05 4.36 -5.64
N ASP A 178 29.68 3.81 -6.80
CA ASP A 178 28.38 3.15 -7.00
C ASP A 178 28.25 1.92 -6.08
N ILE A 179 29.29 1.08 -5.97
CA ILE A 179 29.31 -0.10 -5.07
C ILE A 179 29.16 0.34 -3.62
N ASP A 180 29.85 1.40 -3.21
CA ASP A 180 29.81 1.88 -1.84
C ASP A 180 28.49 2.55 -1.47
N ALA A 181 27.80 3.19 -2.43
CA ALA A 181 26.45 3.71 -2.28
C ALA A 181 25.34 2.61 -2.27
N MET A 182 25.61 1.37 -2.71
CA MET A 182 24.58 0.32 -2.72
C MET A 182 24.10 -0.06 -1.30
N PRO A 183 22.84 -0.50 -1.13
CA PRO A 183 22.38 -1.10 0.13
C PRO A 183 23.20 -2.35 0.51
N ASP A 184 23.56 -2.52 1.79
CA ASP A 184 24.36 -3.66 2.27
C ASP A 184 23.75 -5.04 1.97
N ARG A 185 22.43 -5.12 1.81
CA ARG A 185 21.77 -6.35 1.36
C ARG A 185 22.14 -6.68 -0.09
N TRP A 186 22.26 -5.69 -0.95
CA TRP A 186 22.65 -5.86 -2.35
C TRP A 186 24.14 -6.21 -2.46
N LYS A 187 25.01 -5.56 -1.68
CA LYS A 187 26.45 -5.91 -1.63
C LYS A 187 26.68 -7.38 -1.27
N ARG A 188 26.02 -7.86 -0.19
CA ARG A 188 26.06 -9.28 0.22
C ARG A 188 25.52 -10.25 -0.84
N ILE A 189 24.49 -9.86 -1.61
CA ILE A 189 23.99 -10.69 -2.72
C ILE A 189 24.99 -10.68 -3.89
N GLY A 190 25.63 -9.56 -4.18
CA GLY A 190 26.72 -9.47 -5.17
C GLY A 190 27.93 -10.33 -4.80
N GLU A 191 28.30 -10.38 -3.52
CA GLU A 191 29.32 -11.29 -2.97
C GLU A 191 28.91 -12.76 -3.15
N THR A 192 27.69 -13.13 -2.74
CA THR A 192 27.14 -14.48 -2.88
C THR A 192 27.09 -14.94 -4.35
N ARG A 193 26.76 -14.02 -5.27
CA ARG A 193 26.76 -14.24 -6.73
C ARG A 193 28.15 -14.14 -7.37
N SER A 194 29.21 -13.96 -6.58
CA SER A 194 30.60 -13.82 -7.05
C SER A 194 30.87 -12.64 -7.99
N HIS A 195 30.02 -11.60 -7.97
CA HIS A 195 30.28 -10.32 -8.65
C HIS A 195 31.15 -9.39 -7.81
N LEU A 196 31.05 -9.47 -6.48
CA LEU A 196 31.85 -8.69 -5.54
C LEU A 196 32.81 -9.59 -4.74
N TRP A 197 33.87 -8.99 -4.22
CA TRP A 197 34.65 -9.50 -3.10
C TRP A 197 34.49 -8.58 -1.90
N ARG A 198 34.38 -9.16 -0.72
CA ARG A 198 34.46 -8.46 0.55
C ARG A 198 35.91 -8.42 1.02
N CYS A 199 36.41 -7.23 1.32
CA CYS A 199 37.76 -7.02 1.85
C CYS A 199 37.78 -7.21 3.38
N ASP A 200 38.97 -7.43 3.96
CA ASP A 200 39.15 -7.63 5.41
C ASP A 200 38.69 -6.42 6.23
N CYS A 201 38.79 -5.21 5.68
CA CYS A 201 38.25 -3.98 6.27
C CYS A 201 36.72 -3.84 6.18
N GLY A 202 36.03 -4.81 5.58
CA GLY A 202 34.57 -4.86 5.46
C GLY A 202 33.99 -4.15 4.23
N SER A 203 34.78 -3.43 3.44
CA SER A 203 34.34 -2.86 2.16
C SER A 203 34.12 -3.94 1.09
N TYR A 204 33.48 -3.57 -0.02
CA TYR A 204 33.29 -4.46 -1.17
C TYR A 204 33.96 -3.86 -2.40
N VAL A 205 34.62 -4.70 -3.18
CA VAL A 205 35.24 -4.34 -4.47
C VAL A 205 34.71 -5.24 -5.57
N LEU A 206 34.70 -4.74 -6.81
CA LEU A 206 34.32 -5.54 -7.97
C LEU A 206 35.29 -6.72 -8.15
N ARG A 207 34.79 -7.94 -8.31
CA ARG A 207 35.65 -9.10 -8.58
C ARG A 207 36.22 -8.98 -10.00
N PRO A 208 37.55 -9.11 -10.20
CA PRO A 208 38.14 -9.14 -11.53
C PRO A 208 37.52 -10.24 -12.39
N ARG A 209 36.93 -9.86 -13.54
CA ARG A 209 36.53 -10.82 -14.55
C ARG A 209 37.78 -11.48 -15.14
N ARG A 210 37.82 -12.81 -15.15
CA ARG A 210 38.80 -13.56 -15.96
C ARG A 210 38.53 -13.18 -17.42
N ALA A 211 39.51 -12.59 -18.10
CA ALA A 211 39.41 -12.33 -19.52
C ALA A 211 39.03 -13.61 -20.26
N ALA A 212 38.11 -13.52 -21.22
CA ALA A 212 37.82 -14.65 -22.09
C ALA A 212 39.13 -15.10 -22.77
N PRO A 213 39.44 -16.41 -22.84
CA PRO A 213 40.59 -16.86 -23.60
C PRO A 213 40.42 -16.39 -25.05
N PRO A 214 41.51 -15.96 -25.73
CA PRO A 214 41.44 -15.58 -27.14
C PRO A 214 40.85 -16.74 -27.96
N ASP A 215 39.95 -16.41 -28.90
CA ASP A 215 39.33 -17.42 -29.75
C ASP A 215 40.37 -17.92 -30.77
N ASN A 216 41.04 -19.03 -30.44
CA ASN A 216 42.13 -19.64 -31.21
C ASN A 216 41.61 -20.32 -32.51
N ARG A 217 40.87 -19.57 -33.34
CA ARG A 217 40.26 -20.04 -34.59
C ARG A 217 40.91 -19.50 -35.87
N GLU A 218 41.91 -18.63 -35.75
CA GLU A 218 42.64 -18.05 -36.89
C GLU A 218 44.11 -18.52 -36.96
N ALA A 219 44.35 -19.81 -36.73
CA ALA A 219 45.70 -20.40 -36.76
C ALA A 219 45.78 -21.72 -37.58
N THR A 220 45.04 -21.79 -38.69
CA THR A 220 45.22 -22.83 -39.73
C THR A 220 44.79 -22.30 -41.10
N ALA A 221 45.73 -21.68 -41.81
CA ALA A 221 45.69 -21.34 -43.23
C ALA A 221 47.09 -21.55 -43.82
#